data_AF-A0A0P7Y039-F1
#
_entry.id   AF-A0A0P7Y039-F1
#
_cell.length_a   1.000
_cell.length_b   1.000
_cell.length_c   1.000
_cell.angle_alpha   90.00
_cell.angle_beta   90.00
_cell.angle_gamma   90.00
#
_symmetry.space_group_name_H-M   'P 1'
#
loop_
_entity.id
_entity.type
_entity.pdbx_description
1 polymer ?
#
loop_
_entity_poly.entity_id
_entity_poly.type
_entity_poly.pdbx_seq_one_letter_code
_entity_poly.pdbx_strand_id
1 'polypeptide(L)'
;MTSSAPLDRIFSGIQPTGIPHLGNYLGALESWVNLQDRHSSVLYSIMDLHSITVPQDPTALRHSILDMTASLLACGIDPSRTVLFQQSHVPGHATLSWILGCRTSMPRLRHLPQWKMKSRQRNEGYVGLYTYPVLQAADILLYRSTHVPVGEDQVKSLRDPAVKMSKSDPQRLATVLLTDSPEDVALKFRKAVTDFASEVTFDPEARPGVSNLVAIHAAVLGGTVEQAVAQARGLDTAQYKQVVADAVIERLRPVRDEILRLRREPGYLRSVLDEGSRRARELSAPVLRRVYQLVGFS
;
A
#
# COMPACT_ATOMS: atom_id res chain seq x y z
N MET A 1 27.86 10.50 -28.89
CA MET A 1 26.49 10.65 -28.37
C MET A 1 25.97 9.27 -28.02
N THR A 2 26.25 8.78 -26.81
CA THR A 2 25.70 7.50 -26.34
C THR A 2 24.26 7.76 -25.92
N SER A 3 23.31 7.37 -26.78
CA SER A 3 21.91 7.23 -26.40
C SER A 3 21.85 6.18 -25.30
N SER A 4 21.82 6.61 -24.04
CA SER A 4 21.44 5.74 -22.94
C SER A 4 19.99 5.33 -23.20
N ALA A 5 19.68 4.04 -23.12
CA ALA A 5 18.30 3.56 -23.17
C ALA A 5 17.40 4.43 -22.26
N PRO A 6 16.12 4.65 -22.62
CA PRO A 6 15.20 5.41 -21.79
C PRO A 6 15.23 4.86 -20.35
N LEU A 7 15.33 5.76 -19.37
CA LEU A 7 15.34 5.40 -17.95
C LEU A 7 14.05 4.64 -17.62
N ASP A 8 14.17 3.35 -17.36
CA ASP A 8 13.08 2.54 -16.86
C ASP A 8 13.05 2.61 -15.33
N ARG A 9 12.14 3.43 -14.80
CA ARG A 9 12.11 3.76 -13.37
C ARG A 9 10.72 3.69 -12.79
N ILE A 10 10.59 2.83 -11.78
CA ILE A 10 9.38 2.70 -10.96
C ILE A 10 9.45 3.68 -9.80
N PHE A 11 8.34 4.38 -9.55
CA PHE A 11 8.09 5.03 -8.28
C PHE A 11 6.72 4.64 -7.74
N SER A 12 6.67 4.22 -6.49
CA SER A 12 5.40 4.05 -5.79
C SER A 12 5.52 4.43 -4.31
N GLY A 13 4.41 4.84 -3.73
CA GLY A 13 4.36 5.39 -2.38
C GLY A 13 3.22 4.80 -1.57
N ILE A 14 3.47 4.58 -0.28
CA ILE A 14 2.46 4.09 0.66
C ILE A 14 2.44 4.97 1.92
N GLN A 15 1.24 5.37 2.34
CA GLN A 15 1.08 6.14 3.58
C GLN A 15 1.32 5.24 4.81
N PRO A 16 2.14 5.69 5.79
CA PRO A 16 2.35 4.97 7.05
C PRO A 16 1.08 5.03 7.92
N THR A 17 0.16 4.11 7.66
CA THR A 17 -1.12 3.96 8.37
C THR A 17 -1.11 2.76 9.30
N GLY A 18 0.07 2.42 9.84
CA GLY A 18 0.33 1.20 10.59
C GLY A 18 0.43 -0.04 9.69
N ILE A 19 0.38 -1.21 10.34
CA ILE A 19 0.58 -2.52 9.72
C ILE A 19 -0.42 -2.72 8.57
N PRO A 20 0.03 -3.15 7.36
CA PRO A 20 -0.85 -3.47 6.26
C PRO A 20 -1.84 -4.60 6.58
N HIS A 21 -2.92 -4.69 5.81
CA HIS A 21 -3.82 -5.84 5.83
C HIS A 21 -3.63 -6.74 4.61
N LEU A 22 -4.26 -7.91 4.66
CA LEU A 22 -4.26 -8.93 3.60
C LEU A 22 -4.57 -8.33 2.22
N GLY A 23 -5.57 -7.45 2.14
CA GLY A 23 -5.88 -6.73 0.91
C GLY A 23 -4.73 -5.90 0.33
N ASN A 24 -3.98 -5.18 1.16
CA ASN A 24 -2.81 -4.43 0.69
C ASN A 24 -1.70 -5.36 0.21
N TYR A 25 -1.52 -6.49 0.92
CA TYR A 25 -0.51 -7.49 0.59
C TYR A 25 -0.75 -8.10 -0.79
N LEU A 26 -1.95 -8.65 -1.00
CA LEU A 26 -2.34 -9.29 -2.26
C LEU A 26 -2.54 -8.30 -3.42
N GLY A 27 -3.03 -7.08 -3.13
CA GLY A 27 -3.36 -6.09 -4.16
C GLY A 27 -2.20 -5.21 -4.62
N ALA A 28 -1.15 -5.05 -3.81
CA ALA A 28 -0.06 -4.12 -4.11
C ALA A 28 1.33 -4.65 -3.76
N LEU A 29 1.53 -5.16 -2.54
CA LEU A 29 2.88 -5.45 -2.04
C LEU A 29 3.55 -6.61 -2.80
N GLU A 30 2.81 -7.67 -3.14
CA GLU A 30 3.36 -8.75 -3.97
C GLU A 30 3.79 -8.26 -5.36
N SER A 31 3.02 -7.34 -5.96
CA SER A 31 3.40 -6.70 -7.22
C SER A 31 4.69 -5.89 -7.07
N TRP A 32 4.85 -5.15 -5.98
CA TRP A 32 6.06 -4.39 -5.72
C TRP A 32 7.31 -5.28 -5.61
N VAL A 33 7.20 -6.41 -4.90
CA VAL A 33 8.29 -7.39 -4.79
C VAL A 33 8.66 -7.97 -6.15
N ASN A 34 7.70 -8.19 -7.05
CA ASN A 34 7.99 -8.64 -8.41
C ASN A 34 8.64 -7.53 -9.28
N LEU A 35 8.34 -6.26 -9.04
CA LEU A 35 8.85 -5.15 -9.85
C LEU A 35 10.33 -4.87 -9.62
N GLN A 36 10.85 -5.11 -8.41
CA GLN A 36 12.30 -5.03 -8.14
C GLN A 36 13.13 -6.09 -8.89
N ASP A 37 12.49 -7.16 -9.39
CA ASP A 37 13.12 -8.16 -10.26
C ASP A 37 13.14 -7.77 -11.73
N ARG A 38 12.14 -6.99 -12.16
CA ARG A 38 11.91 -6.69 -13.58
C ARG A 38 12.49 -5.36 -14.03
N HIS A 39 12.71 -4.44 -13.10
CA HIS A 39 13.14 -3.08 -13.41
C HIS A 39 14.49 -2.76 -12.78
N SER A 40 15.32 -2.03 -13.53
CA SER A 40 16.67 -1.65 -13.12
C SER A 40 16.72 -0.54 -12.06
N SER A 41 15.64 0.23 -11.90
CA SER A 41 15.55 1.33 -10.94
C SER A 41 14.16 1.36 -10.31
N VAL A 42 14.08 1.04 -9.01
CA VAL A 42 12.82 0.99 -8.27
C VAL A 42 12.91 1.81 -7.00
N LEU A 43 11.96 2.73 -6.82
CA LEU A 43 11.85 3.58 -5.65
C LEU A 43 10.52 3.33 -4.94
N TYR A 44 10.60 3.01 -3.66
CA TYR A 44 9.45 2.88 -2.78
C TYR A 44 9.58 3.87 -1.65
N SER A 45 8.50 4.59 -1.36
CA SER A 45 8.57 5.63 -0.35
C SER A 45 7.43 5.61 0.65
N ILE A 46 7.80 5.81 1.91
CA ILE A 46 6.88 5.96 3.03
C ILE A 46 6.40 7.41 3.04
N MET A 47 5.14 7.61 2.62
CA MET A 47 4.51 8.89 2.31
C MET A 47 4.01 9.62 3.57
N ASP A 48 4.92 9.94 4.49
CA ASP A 48 4.57 10.57 5.77
C ASP A 48 4.07 12.03 5.63
N LEU A 49 4.51 12.79 4.62
CA LEU A 49 3.94 14.12 4.33
C LEU A 49 2.48 14.03 3.87
N HIS A 50 2.11 12.97 3.14
CA HIS A 50 0.72 12.74 2.76
C HIS A 50 -0.15 12.34 3.96
N SER A 51 0.40 11.62 4.94
CA SER A 51 -0.35 11.22 6.14
C SER A 51 -0.82 12.41 6.97
N ILE A 52 -0.05 13.50 7.03
CA ILE A 52 -0.41 14.69 7.82
C ILE A 52 -1.40 15.64 7.12
N THR A 53 -1.92 15.27 5.95
CA THR A 53 -3.06 15.99 5.33
C THR A 53 -4.35 15.88 6.15
N VAL A 54 -4.35 14.97 7.13
CA VAL A 54 -5.32 14.83 8.20
C VAL A 54 -4.59 14.79 9.55
N PRO A 55 -5.23 15.16 10.68
CA PRO A 55 -4.58 15.12 11.98
C PRO A 55 -4.06 13.72 12.32
N GLN A 56 -2.86 13.66 12.89
CA GLN A 56 -2.19 12.43 13.32
C GLN A 56 -1.74 12.57 14.77
N ASP A 57 -1.75 11.47 15.52
CA ASP A 57 -1.00 11.39 16.77
C ASP A 57 0.50 11.26 16.44
N PRO A 58 1.38 12.16 16.95
CA PRO A 58 2.80 12.14 16.59
C PRO A 58 3.52 10.85 16.99
N THR A 59 3.15 10.23 18.10
CA THR A 59 3.78 8.99 18.56
C THR A 59 3.33 7.81 17.69
N ALA A 60 2.05 7.73 17.39
CA ALA A 60 1.48 6.72 16.50
C ALA A 60 2.03 6.84 15.08
N LEU A 61 2.23 8.05 14.55
CA LEU A 61 2.82 8.24 13.23
C LEU A 61 4.27 7.74 13.18
N ARG A 62 5.09 8.06 14.19
CA ARG A 62 6.47 7.54 14.29
C ARG A 62 6.52 6.02 14.32
N HIS A 63 5.65 5.39 15.11
CA HIS A 63 5.54 3.93 15.13
C HIS A 63 5.05 3.38 13.79
N SER A 64 4.06 4.02 13.17
CA SER A 64 3.50 3.60 11.89
C SER A 64 4.51 3.64 10.74
N ILE A 65 5.46 4.58 10.76
CA ILE A 65 6.57 4.64 9.79
C ILE A 65 7.45 3.40 9.94
N LEU A 66 7.85 3.05 11.17
CA LEU A 66 8.68 1.87 11.42
C LEU A 66 7.93 0.56 11.14
N ASP A 67 6.67 0.45 11.56
CA ASP A 67 5.82 -0.72 11.29
C ASP A 67 5.62 -0.91 9.79
N MET A 68 5.41 0.17 9.03
CA MET A 68 5.33 0.10 7.56
C MET A 68 6.67 -0.34 6.95
N THR A 69 7.80 0.19 7.45
CA THR A 69 9.13 -0.21 6.98
C THR A 69 9.36 -1.71 7.20
N ALA A 70 9.11 -2.19 8.43
CA ALA A 70 9.22 -3.61 8.77
C ALA A 70 8.33 -4.48 7.89
N SER A 71 7.08 -4.03 7.64
CA SER A 71 6.12 -4.74 6.79
C SER A 71 6.62 -4.86 5.34
N LEU A 72 7.15 -3.77 4.76
CA LEU A 72 7.68 -3.80 3.40
C LEU A 72 8.88 -4.74 3.27
N LEU A 73 9.82 -4.67 4.21
CA LEU A 73 10.99 -5.56 4.24
C LEU A 73 10.56 -7.03 4.37
N ALA A 74 9.65 -7.32 5.30
CA ALA A 74 9.15 -8.67 5.54
C ALA A 74 8.35 -9.25 4.37
N CYS A 75 7.71 -8.40 3.56
CA CYS A 75 7.07 -8.83 2.32
C CYS A 75 8.08 -9.20 1.22
N GLY A 76 9.36 -8.82 1.37
CA GLY A 76 10.43 -9.15 0.42
C GLY A 76 11.01 -7.94 -0.33
N ILE A 77 10.68 -6.71 0.06
CA ILE A 77 11.33 -5.53 -0.50
C ILE A 77 12.79 -5.51 -0.03
N ASP A 78 13.71 -5.55 -1.00
CA ASP A 78 15.15 -5.61 -0.75
C ASP A 78 15.78 -4.22 -0.90
N PRO A 79 16.30 -3.60 0.17
CA PRO A 79 16.96 -2.29 0.13
C PRO A 79 18.25 -2.26 -0.69
N SER A 80 18.89 -3.40 -0.94
CA SER A 80 20.06 -3.46 -1.82
C SER A 80 19.69 -3.28 -3.29
N ARG A 81 18.44 -3.61 -3.65
CA ARG A 81 17.92 -3.60 -5.03
C ARG A 81 17.01 -2.41 -5.30
N THR A 82 16.35 -1.91 -4.25
CA THR A 82 15.40 -0.80 -4.32
C THR A 82 15.91 0.40 -3.53
N VAL A 83 15.34 1.57 -3.77
CA VAL A 83 15.49 2.73 -2.89
C VAL A 83 14.23 2.83 -2.03
N LEU A 84 14.27 2.22 -0.84
CA LEU A 84 13.20 2.32 0.17
C LEU A 84 13.49 3.50 1.11
N PHE A 85 12.64 4.53 1.11
CA PHE A 85 12.97 5.77 1.83
C PHE A 85 11.77 6.50 2.44
N GLN A 86 12.01 7.35 3.43
CA GLN A 86 10.99 8.20 4.05
C GLN A 86 10.85 9.52 3.29
N GLN A 87 9.62 9.88 2.89
CA GLN A 87 9.35 11.04 2.04
C GLN A 87 9.85 12.35 2.66
N SER A 88 9.54 12.63 3.92
CA SER A 88 9.97 13.85 4.62
C SER A 88 11.49 14.02 4.75
N HIS A 89 12.28 12.95 4.63
CA HIS A 89 13.74 13.00 4.66
C HIS A 89 14.36 13.45 3.33
N VAL A 90 13.54 13.69 2.29
CA VAL A 90 13.99 14.21 0.99
C VAL A 90 13.30 15.57 0.74
N PRO A 91 13.94 16.69 1.12
CA PRO A 91 13.33 18.03 1.03
C PRO A 91 12.86 18.42 -0.37
N GLY A 92 13.49 17.85 -1.41
CA GLY A 92 13.15 18.12 -2.81
C GLY A 92 11.69 17.85 -3.16
N HIS A 93 11.00 16.97 -2.43
CA HIS A 93 9.57 16.71 -2.60
C HIS A 93 8.72 17.94 -2.30
N ALA A 94 8.89 18.54 -1.11
CA ALA A 94 8.17 19.73 -0.70
C ALA A 94 8.54 20.94 -1.58
N THR A 95 9.82 21.07 -1.92
CA THR A 95 10.31 22.12 -2.82
C THR A 95 9.67 22.03 -4.20
N LEU A 96 9.72 20.86 -4.84
CA LEU A 96 9.13 20.68 -6.17
C LEU A 96 7.61 20.83 -6.12
N SER A 97 6.96 20.37 -5.05
CA SER A 97 5.53 20.57 -4.84
C SER A 97 5.15 22.05 -4.81
N TRP A 98 5.95 22.90 -4.16
CA TRP A 98 5.71 24.36 -4.17
C TRP A 98 5.78 24.93 -5.59
N ILE A 99 6.85 24.60 -6.33
CA ILE A 99 7.06 25.07 -7.71
C ILE A 99 5.91 24.62 -8.64
N LEU A 100 5.49 23.35 -8.53
CA LEU A 100 4.36 22.82 -9.30
C LEU A 100 3.03 23.44 -8.88
N GLY A 101 2.88 23.79 -7.60
CA GLY A 101 1.73 24.52 -7.08
C GLY A 101 1.54 25.87 -7.76
N CYS A 102 2.62 26.60 -8.04
CA CYS A 102 2.57 27.85 -8.81
C CYS A 102 2.11 27.68 -10.27
N ARG A 103 2.01 26.44 -10.77
CA ARG A 103 1.51 26.11 -12.12
C ARG A 103 0.20 25.33 -12.09
N THR A 104 -0.40 25.11 -10.92
CA THR A 104 -1.62 24.34 -10.75
C THR A 104 -2.75 25.25 -10.28
N SER A 105 -3.80 25.37 -11.09
CA SER A 105 -4.93 26.24 -10.76
C SER A 105 -5.87 25.61 -9.73
N MET A 106 -6.50 26.44 -8.91
CA MET A 106 -7.53 26.02 -7.96
C MET A 106 -8.68 25.24 -8.64
N PRO A 107 -9.26 25.69 -9.79
CA PRO A 107 -10.30 24.91 -10.46
C PRO A 107 -9.86 23.49 -10.80
N ARG A 108 -8.62 23.31 -11.29
CA ARG A 108 -8.08 21.98 -11.62
C ARG A 108 -8.10 21.03 -10.43
N LEU A 109 -7.71 21.52 -9.24
CA LEU A 109 -7.74 20.71 -8.01
C LEU A 109 -9.17 20.44 -7.52
N ARG A 110 -10.07 21.42 -7.63
CA ARG A 110 -11.47 21.29 -7.19
C ARG A 110 -12.25 20.23 -7.99
N HIS A 111 -11.91 20.04 -9.26
CA HIS A 111 -12.59 19.06 -10.11
C HIS A 111 -12.14 17.61 -9.88
N LEU A 112 -11.06 17.37 -9.13
CA LEU A 112 -10.59 16.03 -8.82
C LEU A 112 -11.64 15.26 -7.98
N PRO A 113 -11.99 14.02 -8.37
CA PRO A 113 -12.99 13.22 -7.66
C PRO A 113 -12.66 13.03 -6.17
N GLN A 114 -11.38 12.85 -5.82
CA GLN A 114 -10.98 12.60 -4.44
C GLN A 114 -11.29 13.79 -3.53
N TRP A 115 -11.15 15.02 -4.02
CA TRP A 115 -11.52 16.21 -3.26
C TRP A 115 -13.03 16.22 -3.00
N LYS A 116 -13.84 16.03 -4.04
CA LYS A 116 -15.31 16.00 -3.92
C LYS A 116 -15.80 14.95 -2.92
N MET A 117 -15.16 13.78 -2.88
CA MET A 117 -15.49 12.71 -1.94
C MET A 117 -15.10 13.06 -0.50
N LYS A 118 -13.86 13.53 -0.29
CA LYS A 118 -13.31 13.75 1.05
C LYS A 118 -13.77 15.07 1.69
N SER A 119 -14.02 16.11 0.90
CA SER A 119 -14.48 17.42 1.41
C SER A 119 -15.93 17.38 1.91
N ARG A 120 -16.75 16.45 1.40
CA ARG A 120 -18.14 16.28 1.88
C ARG A 120 -18.22 15.63 3.25
N GLN A 121 -17.21 14.86 3.64
CA GLN A 121 -17.18 14.13 4.91
C GLN A 121 -16.57 14.95 6.05
N ARG A 122 -15.87 16.05 5.75
CA ARG A 122 -15.18 16.89 6.73
C ARG A 122 -15.53 18.33 6.45
N ASN A 123 -16.27 18.95 7.36
CA ASN A 123 -16.95 20.25 7.16
C ASN A 123 -16.02 21.42 6.80
N GLU A 124 -14.69 21.23 6.81
CA GLU A 124 -13.67 22.11 6.22
C GLU A 124 -12.41 21.25 5.98
N GLY A 125 -12.09 20.91 4.72
CA GLY A 125 -10.86 20.18 4.40
C GLY A 125 -9.63 21.07 4.56
N TYR A 126 -8.56 20.58 5.19
CA TYR A 126 -7.29 21.32 5.29
C TYR A 126 -6.68 21.59 3.91
N VAL A 127 -5.91 22.68 3.79
CA VAL A 127 -5.20 23.04 2.53
C VAL A 127 -4.36 21.87 2.03
N GLY A 128 -3.67 21.13 2.92
CA GLY A 128 -2.90 19.95 2.53
C GLY A 128 -3.75 18.87 1.86
N LEU A 129 -4.98 18.63 2.34
CA LEU A 129 -5.90 17.68 1.71
C LEU A 129 -6.38 18.16 0.32
N TYR A 130 -6.39 19.46 0.08
CA TYR A 130 -6.72 20.03 -1.20
C TYR A 130 -5.54 19.98 -2.19
N THR A 131 -4.32 20.17 -1.70
CA THR A 131 -3.11 20.32 -2.53
C THR A 131 -2.25 19.06 -2.63
N TYR A 132 -2.51 17.99 -1.87
CA TYR A 132 -1.72 16.75 -1.94
C TYR A 132 -1.55 16.16 -3.35
N PRO A 133 -2.48 16.32 -4.34
CA PRO A 133 -2.22 15.84 -5.70
C PRO A 133 -1.03 16.54 -6.36
N VAL A 134 -0.71 17.78 -5.98
CA VAL A 134 0.49 18.50 -6.42
C VAL A 134 1.74 17.89 -5.79
N LEU A 135 1.67 17.54 -4.50
CA LEU A 135 2.75 16.84 -3.81
C LEU A 135 2.99 15.46 -4.43
N GLN A 136 1.92 14.71 -4.74
CA GLN A 136 2.01 13.42 -5.43
C GLN A 136 2.67 13.54 -6.82
N ALA A 137 2.35 14.60 -7.56
CA ALA A 137 3.02 14.89 -8.82
C ALA A 137 4.52 15.19 -8.62
N ALA A 138 4.87 15.96 -7.58
CA ALA A 138 6.26 16.20 -7.23
C ALA A 138 6.99 14.90 -6.88
N ASP A 139 6.36 14.01 -6.09
CA ASP A 139 6.93 12.74 -5.68
C ASP A 139 7.38 11.88 -6.87
N ILE A 140 6.55 11.84 -7.92
CA ILE A 140 6.80 11.06 -9.13
C ILE A 140 7.84 11.75 -10.02
N LEU A 141 7.67 13.05 -10.29
CA LEU A 141 8.47 13.81 -11.26
C LEU A 141 9.89 14.07 -10.76
N LEU A 142 10.09 14.15 -9.45
CA LEU A 142 11.39 14.40 -8.84
C LEU A 142 12.44 13.33 -9.22
N TYR A 143 11.99 12.12 -9.55
CA TYR A 143 12.88 11.02 -9.97
C TYR A 143 12.81 10.71 -11.46
N ARG A 144 12.05 11.45 -12.26
CA ARG A 144 11.79 11.14 -13.68
C ARG A 144 11.25 9.71 -13.86
N SER A 145 10.33 9.32 -12.98
CA SER A 145 9.72 7.99 -12.99
C SER A 145 8.89 7.80 -14.27
N THR A 146 8.97 6.62 -14.88
CA THR A 146 8.24 6.28 -16.11
C THR A 146 7.01 5.45 -15.85
N HIS A 147 7.02 4.69 -14.76
CA HIS A 147 5.90 3.85 -14.36
C HIS A 147 5.55 4.14 -12.90
N VAL A 148 4.25 4.22 -12.63
CA VAL A 148 3.69 4.44 -11.30
C VAL A 148 2.66 3.35 -11.05
N PRO A 149 3.07 2.17 -10.55
CA PRO A 149 2.14 1.10 -10.26
C PRO A 149 1.24 1.55 -9.12
N VAL A 150 -0.06 1.65 -9.42
CA VAL A 150 -1.10 1.87 -8.43
C VAL A 150 -1.76 0.51 -8.23
N GLY A 151 -1.44 -0.16 -7.12
CA GLY A 151 -2.08 -1.42 -6.79
C GLY A 151 -3.56 -1.18 -6.44
N GLU A 152 -4.45 -2.01 -6.99
CA GLU A 152 -5.84 -2.01 -6.58
C GLU A 152 -6.08 -3.13 -5.58
N ASP A 153 -6.36 -2.76 -4.34
CA ASP A 153 -6.88 -3.70 -3.36
C ASP A 153 -8.29 -4.14 -3.77
N GLN A 154 -8.46 -5.43 -4.04
CA GLN A 154 -9.74 -6.04 -4.40
C GLN A 154 -10.34 -6.87 -3.27
N VAL A 155 -9.60 -7.08 -2.17
CA VAL A 155 -10.09 -7.89 -1.05
C VAL A 155 -11.16 -7.12 -0.30
N LYS A 156 -12.33 -7.74 -0.15
CA LYS A 156 -13.47 -7.13 0.55
C LYS A 156 -13.39 -7.36 2.05
N SER A 157 -14.10 -6.53 2.81
CA SER A 157 -14.26 -6.71 4.24
C SER A 157 -14.89 -8.08 4.53
N LEU A 158 -14.37 -8.78 5.55
CA LEU A 158 -14.94 -10.05 5.99
C LEU A 158 -16.31 -9.87 6.68
N ARG A 159 -16.66 -8.64 7.07
CA ARG A 159 -17.92 -8.34 7.76
C ARG A 159 -18.94 -7.62 6.88
N ASP A 160 -18.47 -6.90 5.86
CA ASP A 160 -19.31 -6.25 4.85
C ASP A 160 -18.68 -6.47 3.45
N PRO A 161 -19.12 -7.51 2.71
CA PRO A 161 -18.57 -7.83 1.40
C PRO A 161 -18.80 -6.76 0.32
N ALA A 162 -19.65 -5.75 0.57
CA ALA A 162 -19.87 -4.66 -0.38
C ALA A 162 -18.71 -3.65 -0.39
N VAL A 163 -17.99 -3.53 0.73
CA VAL A 163 -16.90 -2.57 0.89
C VAL A 163 -15.53 -3.24 0.87
N LYS A 164 -14.51 -2.47 0.49
CA LYS A 164 -13.12 -2.94 0.55
C LYS A 164 -12.67 -3.13 1.99
N MET A 165 -11.76 -4.07 2.22
CA MET A 165 -11.10 -4.20 3.51
C MET A 165 -10.38 -2.88 3.84
N SER A 166 -10.51 -2.42 5.09
CA SER A 166 -9.93 -1.16 5.53
C SER A 166 -9.34 -1.27 6.92
N LYS A 167 -8.18 -0.62 7.13
CA LYS A 167 -7.56 -0.48 8.46
C LYS A 167 -8.42 0.34 9.43
N SER A 168 -9.21 1.26 8.90
CA SER A 168 -10.04 2.17 9.71
C SER A 168 -11.44 1.61 9.98
N ASP A 169 -11.72 0.35 9.62
CA ASP A 169 -12.99 -0.28 9.94
C ASP A 169 -13.13 -0.41 11.47
N PRO A 170 -14.21 0.08 12.09
CA PRO A 170 -14.41 -0.04 13.53
C PRO A 170 -14.57 -1.52 13.95
N GLN A 171 -15.02 -2.40 13.06
CA GLN A 171 -15.11 -3.82 13.31
C GLN A 171 -13.76 -4.48 13.03
N ARG A 172 -12.97 -4.75 14.08
CA ARG A 172 -11.68 -5.46 13.95
C ARG A 172 -11.78 -6.81 13.23
N LEU A 173 -12.95 -7.46 13.26
CA LEU A 173 -13.20 -8.73 12.58
C LEU A 173 -13.29 -8.60 11.05
N ALA A 174 -13.45 -7.38 10.52
CA ALA A 174 -13.53 -7.11 9.09
C ALA A 174 -12.20 -7.25 8.35
N THR A 175 -11.09 -7.07 9.07
CA THR A 175 -9.77 -6.80 8.48
C THR A 175 -8.72 -7.73 9.05
N VAL A 176 -8.03 -8.45 8.18
CA VAL A 176 -6.91 -9.34 8.55
C VAL A 176 -5.60 -8.56 8.41
N LEU A 177 -4.94 -8.25 9.52
CA LEU A 177 -3.63 -7.59 9.54
C LEU A 177 -2.52 -8.61 9.28
N LEU A 178 -1.40 -8.17 8.69
CA LEU A 178 -0.26 -9.06 8.44
C LEU A 178 0.39 -9.59 9.73
N THR A 179 0.07 -9.00 10.88
CA THR A 179 0.57 -9.44 12.19
C THR A 179 -0.47 -10.12 13.06
N ASP A 180 -1.67 -10.41 12.54
CA ASP A 180 -2.65 -11.18 13.29
C ASP A 180 -2.08 -12.57 13.65
N SER A 181 -2.41 -13.06 14.85
CA SER A 181 -2.05 -14.41 15.25
C SER A 181 -2.85 -15.44 14.44
N PRO A 182 -2.40 -16.70 14.36
CA PRO A 182 -3.19 -17.77 13.73
C PRO A 182 -4.61 -17.86 14.28
N GLU A 183 -4.77 -17.71 15.60
CA GLU A 183 -6.06 -17.76 16.28
C GLU A 183 -6.97 -16.58 15.88
N ASP A 184 -6.40 -15.37 15.77
CA ASP A 184 -7.14 -14.19 15.33
C ASP A 184 -7.59 -14.32 13.87
N VAL A 185 -6.72 -14.80 12.98
CA VAL A 185 -7.06 -15.05 11.57
C VAL A 185 -8.18 -16.08 11.48
N ALA A 186 -8.05 -17.22 12.16
CA ALA A 186 -9.08 -18.27 12.19
C ALA A 186 -10.42 -17.74 12.73
N LEU A 187 -10.39 -16.94 13.80
CA LEU A 187 -11.59 -16.29 14.34
C LEU A 187 -12.25 -15.35 13.32
N LYS A 188 -11.47 -14.51 12.62
CA LYS A 188 -11.97 -13.57 11.62
C LYS A 188 -12.65 -14.26 10.45
N PHE A 189 -12.03 -15.31 9.90
CA PHE A 189 -12.62 -16.11 8.82
C PHE A 189 -13.85 -16.89 9.29
N ARG A 190 -13.82 -17.50 10.47
CA ARG A 190 -14.99 -18.15 11.08
C ARG A 190 -16.17 -17.18 11.23
N LYS A 191 -15.88 -15.90 11.52
CA LYS A 191 -16.88 -14.84 11.64
C LYS A 191 -17.12 -14.08 10.33
N ALA A 192 -16.55 -14.50 9.20
CA ALA A 192 -16.82 -13.85 7.93
C ALA A 192 -18.30 -13.98 7.53
N VAL A 193 -18.89 -12.92 6.99
CA VAL A 193 -20.27 -12.93 6.51
C VAL A 193 -20.34 -13.69 5.19
N THR A 194 -21.26 -14.66 5.14
CA THR A 194 -21.63 -15.43 3.95
C THR A 194 -23.15 -15.51 3.88
N ASP A 195 -23.67 -15.96 2.75
CA ASP A 195 -25.08 -16.33 2.62
C ASP A 195 -25.40 -17.67 3.34
N PHE A 196 -26.66 -18.10 3.23
CA PHE A 196 -27.20 -19.31 3.86
C PHE A 196 -27.00 -20.58 3.02
N ALA A 197 -26.52 -20.48 1.78
CA ALA A 197 -26.35 -21.65 0.93
C ALA A 197 -25.07 -22.41 1.35
N SER A 198 -25.19 -23.74 1.46
CA SER A 198 -24.09 -24.58 1.95
C SER A 198 -22.98 -24.74 0.91
N GLU A 199 -23.31 -24.81 -0.37
CA GLU A 199 -22.33 -24.99 -1.44
C GLU A 199 -21.43 -23.76 -1.62
N VAL A 200 -20.17 -23.98 -1.97
CA VAL A 200 -19.20 -22.92 -2.31
C VAL A 200 -19.19 -22.70 -3.82
N THR A 201 -19.75 -21.57 -4.26
CA THR A 201 -19.70 -21.12 -5.66
C THR A 201 -19.12 -19.72 -5.77
N PHE A 202 -18.65 -19.35 -6.96
CA PHE A 202 -18.16 -18.00 -7.24
C PHE A 202 -19.21 -17.22 -8.03
N ASP A 203 -19.86 -16.29 -7.35
CA ASP A 203 -20.81 -15.32 -7.89
C ASP A 203 -20.66 -13.99 -7.12
N PRO A 204 -19.84 -13.05 -7.59
CA PRO A 204 -19.58 -11.80 -6.87
C PRO A 204 -20.81 -10.90 -6.71
N GLU A 205 -21.84 -11.06 -7.55
CA GLU A 205 -23.04 -10.23 -7.50
C GLU A 205 -24.06 -10.81 -6.52
N ALA A 206 -24.39 -12.09 -6.65
CA ALA A 206 -25.39 -12.73 -5.80
C ALA A 206 -24.80 -13.23 -4.46
N ARG A 207 -23.52 -13.60 -4.43
CA ARG A 207 -22.84 -14.23 -3.28
C ARG A 207 -21.51 -13.54 -2.93
N PRO A 208 -21.50 -12.22 -2.69
CA PRO A 208 -20.27 -11.45 -2.56
C PRO A 208 -19.36 -11.93 -1.42
N GLY A 209 -19.93 -12.41 -0.30
CA GLY A 209 -19.17 -12.93 0.84
C GLY A 209 -18.42 -14.24 0.52
N VAL A 210 -19.11 -15.21 -0.09
CA VAL A 210 -18.49 -16.49 -0.50
C VAL A 210 -17.47 -16.26 -1.62
N SER A 211 -17.80 -15.41 -2.59
CA SER A 211 -16.90 -15.05 -3.69
C SER A 211 -15.64 -14.34 -3.20
N ASN A 212 -15.74 -13.50 -2.15
CA ASN A 212 -14.57 -12.91 -1.51
C ASN A 212 -13.66 -13.97 -0.89
N LEU A 213 -14.21 -14.99 -0.21
CA LEU A 213 -13.43 -16.10 0.34
C LEU A 213 -12.73 -16.90 -0.75
N VAL A 214 -13.43 -17.20 -1.85
CA VAL A 214 -12.86 -17.89 -3.01
C VAL A 214 -11.74 -17.07 -3.67
N ALA A 215 -11.94 -15.77 -3.85
CA ALA A 215 -10.93 -14.88 -4.41
C ALA A 215 -9.68 -14.79 -3.51
N ILE A 216 -9.87 -14.69 -2.19
CA ILE A 216 -8.76 -14.73 -1.23
C ILE A 216 -8.02 -16.06 -1.33
N HIS A 217 -8.75 -17.18 -1.34
CA HIS A 217 -8.17 -18.52 -1.43
C HIS A 217 -7.32 -18.72 -2.70
N ALA A 218 -7.87 -18.31 -3.85
CA ALA A 218 -7.14 -18.34 -5.12
C ALA A 218 -5.85 -17.50 -5.05
N ALA A 219 -5.95 -16.27 -4.53
CA ALA A 219 -4.83 -15.35 -4.45
C ALA A 219 -3.70 -15.85 -3.53
N VAL A 220 -4.02 -16.36 -2.33
CA VAL A 220 -2.98 -16.83 -1.39
C VAL A 220 -2.25 -18.08 -1.87
N LEU A 221 -2.90 -18.91 -2.69
CA LEU A 221 -2.30 -20.09 -3.31
C LEU A 221 -1.63 -19.78 -4.67
N GLY A 222 -1.75 -18.55 -5.18
CA GLY A 222 -1.28 -18.19 -6.52
C GLY A 222 -2.01 -18.95 -7.65
N GLY A 223 -3.26 -19.36 -7.41
CA GLY A 223 -4.10 -20.13 -8.33
C GLY A 223 -5.25 -19.33 -8.92
N THR A 224 -6.15 -20.02 -9.63
CA THR A 224 -7.35 -19.41 -10.21
C THR A 224 -8.59 -19.63 -9.34
N VAL A 225 -9.62 -18.82 -9.57
CA VAL A 225 -10.93 -18.96 -8.91
C VAL A 225 -11.52 -20.35 -9.15
N GLU A 226 -11.40 -20.87 -10.37
CA GLU A 226 -11.89 -22.20 -10.75
C GLU A 226 -11.19 -23.31 -9.95
N GLN A 227 -9.88 -23.18 -9.73
CA GLN A 227 -9.12 -24.11 -8.90
C GLN A 227 -9.56 -24.03 -7.44
N ALA A 228 -9.76 -22.84 -6.89
CA ALA A 228 -10.25 -22.65 -5.53
C ALA A 228 -11.66 -23.23 -5.31
N VAL A 229 -12.58 -23.04 -6.27
CA VAL A 229 -13.92 -23.66 -6.25
C VAL A 229 -13.83 -25.17 -6.38
N ALA A 230 -12.94 -25.69 -7.22
CA ALA A 230 -12.75 -27.13 -7.37
C ALA A 230 -12.25 -27.78 -6.06
N GLN A 231 -11.36 -27.12 -5.32
CA GLN A 231 -10.89 -27.56 -4.01
C GLN A 231 -11.98 -27.46 -2.92
N ALA A 232 -13.00 -26.63 -3.12
CA ALA A 232 -14.13 -26.49 -2.20
C ALA A 232 -15.22 -27.56 -2.38
N ARG A 233 -15.12 -28.42 -3.41
CA ARG A 233 -16.15 -29.42 -3.72
C ARG A 233 -16.37 -30.37 -2.54
N GLY A 234 -17.63 -30.54 -2.16
CA GLY A 234 -18.03 -31.40 -1.05
C GLY A 234 -17.88 -30.76 0.33
N LEU A 235 -17.37 -29.52 0.42
CA LEU A 235 -17.32 -28.75 1.65
C LEU A 235 -18.53 -27.82 1.74
N ASP A 236 -19.03 -27.64 2.96
CA ASP A 236 -19.93 -26.54 3.26
C ASP A 236 -19.16 -25.21 3.45
N THR A 237 -19.87 -24.08 3.46
CA THR A 237 -19.26 -22.75 3.64
C THR A 237 -18.53 -22.58 4.97
N ALA A 238 -18.91 -23.29 6.04
CA ALA A 238 -18.25 -23.20 7.34
C ALA A 238 -16.92 -23.95 7.34
N GLN A 239 -16.89 -25.15 6.76
CA GLN A 239 -15.68 -25.92 6.52
C GLN A 239 -14.73 -25.16 5.58
N TYR A 240 -15.27 -24.57 4.51
CA TYR A 240 -14.46 -23.80 3.57
C TYR A 240 -13.83 -22.55 4.21
N LYS A 241 -14.53 -21.85 5.11
CA LYS A 241 -13.92 -20.74 5.88
C LYS A 241 -12.67 -21.18 6.63
N GLN A 242 -12.66 -22.40 7.18
CA GLN A 242 -11.48 -22.94 7.86
C GLN A 242 -10.34 -23.20 6.87
N VAL A 243 -10.64 -23.80 5.70
CA VAL A 243 -9.64 -24.01 4.63
C VAL A 243 -8.99 -22.69 4.21
N VAL A 244 -9.79 -21.66 3.96
CA VAL A 244 -9.25 -20.33 3.57
C VAL A 244 -8.44 -19.71 4.70
N ALA A 245 -8.89 -19.85 5.96
CA ALA A 245 -8.14 -19.36 7.11
C ALA A 245 -6.76 -20.01 7.21
N ASP A 246 -6.70 -21.34 7.09
CA ASP A 246 -5.44 -22.09 7.19
C ASP A 246 -4.48 -21.71 6.07
N ALA A 247 -4.97 -21.57 4.83
CA ALA A 247 -4.17 -21.11 3.70
C ALA A 247 -3.61 -19.68 3.91
N VAL A 248 -4.42 -18.77 4.46
CA VAL A 248 -3.97 -17.40 4.79
C VAL A 248 -2.94 -17.42 5.92
N ILE A 249 -3.15 -18.22 6.98
CA ILE A 249 -2.22 -18.35 8.10
C ILE A 249 -0.86 -18.85 7.60
N GLU A 250 -0.87 -19.87 6.74
CA GLU A 250 0.36 -20.43 6.18
C GLU A 250 1.08 -19.42 5.28
N ARG A 251 0.34 -18.76 4.38
CA ARG A 251 0.88 -17.73 3.48
C ARG A 251 1.50 -16.56 4.26
N LEU A 252 0.84 -16.09 5.31
CA LEU A 252 1.29 -14.94 6.09
C LEU A 252 2.35 -15.27 7.15
N ARG A 253 2.52 -16.54 7.55
CA ARG A 253 3.47 -16.96 8.58
C ARG A 253 4.88 -16.37 8.40
N PRO A 254 5.59 -16.55 7.26
CA PRO A 254 6.94 -16.03 7.12
C PRO A 254 6.98 -14.50 7.19
N VAL A 255 6.00 -13.83 6.60
CA VAL A 255 5.89 -12.37 6.62
C VAL A 255 5.64 -11.87 8.03
N ARG A 256 4.69 -12.45 8.76
CA ARG A 256 4.38 -12.10 10.15
C ARG A 256 5.60 -12.24 11.03
N ASP A 257 6.23 -13.42 10.98
CA ASP A 257 7.33 -13.75 11.89
C ASP A 257 8.51 -12.79 11.65
N GLU A 258 8.77 -12.43 10.39
CA GLU A 258 9.79 -11.43 10.03
C GLU A 258 9.41 -10.01 10.46
N ILE A 259 8.14 -9.59 10.34
CA ILE A 259 7.68 -8.30 10.90
C ILE A 259 7.95 -8.27 12.41
N LEU A 260 7.54 -9.31 13.14
CA LEU A 260 7.69 -9.38 14.58
C LEU A 260 9.17 -9.39 15.02
N ARG A 261 10.06 -10.00 14.23
CA ARG A 261 11.51 -9.93 14.43
C ARG A 261 12.01 -8.50 14.22
N LEU A 262 11.75 -7.91 13.04
CA LEU A 262 12.22 -6.58 12.65
C LEU A 262 11.76 -5.47 13.59
N ARG A 263 10.56 -5.58 14.17
CA ARG A 263 10.05 -4.61 15.17
C ARG A 263 10.91 -4.54 16.44
N ARG A 264 11.67 -5.60 16.75
CA ARG A 264 12.62 -5.62 17.87
C ARG A 264 13.94 -4.94 17.52
N GLU A 265 14.14 -4.55 16.27
CA GLU A 265 15.36 -3.94 15.74
C GLU A 265 15.09 -2.55 15.11
N PRO A 266 14.51 -1.58 15.85
CA PRO A 266 14.16 -0.27 15.31
C PRO A 266 15.38 0.52 14.81
N GLY A 267 16.58 0.24 15.33
CA GLY A 267 17.83 0.83 14.85
C GLY A 267 18.15 0.41 13.40
N TYR A 268 17.93 -0.87 13.07
CA TYR A 268 18.11 -1.38 11.71
C TYR A 268 17.10 -0.72 10.76
N LEU A 269 15.82 -0.67 11.12
CA LEU A 269 14.78 -0.05 10.30
C LEU A 269 15.08 1.42 9.98
N ARG A 270 15.56 2.18 10.97
CA ARG A 270 16.01 3.57 10.76
C ARG A 270 17.20 3.64 9.81
N SER A 271 18.21 2.78 10.00
CA SER A 271 19.38 2.75 9.12
C SER A 271 19.03 2.46 7.65
N VAL A 272 18.05 1.58 7.40
CA VAL A 272 17.53 1.30 6.06
C VAL A 272 16.90 2.56 5.45
N LEU A 273 16.03 3.25 6.20
CA LEU A 273 15.40 4.48 5.73
C LEU A 273 16.41 5.61 5.52
N ASP A 274 17.40 5.77 6.40
CA ASP A 274 18.41 6.82 6.29
C ASP A 274 19.27 6.64 5.03
N GLU A 275 19.69 5.41 4.76
CA GLU A 275 20.46 5.06 3.57
C GLU A 275 19.62 5.21 2.29
N GLY A 276 18.37 4.72 2.30
CA GLY A 276 17.45 4.91 1.19
C GLY A 276 17.16 6.39 0.92
N SER A 277 16.95 7.20 1.97
CA SER A 277 16.74 8.64 1.85
C SER A 277 17.98 9.37 1.34
N ARG A 278 19.20 8.92 1.69
CA ARG A 278 20.44 9.43 1.10
C ARG A 278 20.49 9.19 -0.40
N ARG A 279 20.25 7.94 -0.85
CA ARG A 279 20.19 7.58 -2.27
C ARG A 279 19.11 8.34 -3.03
N ALA A 280 17.93 8.53 -2.42
CA ALA A 280 16.85 9.32 -2.99
C ALA A 280 17.23 10.82 -3.13
N ARG A 281 17.91 11.41 -2.14
CA ARG A 281 18.46 12.77 -2.25
C ARG A 281 19.44 12.89 -3.42
N GLU A 282 20.33 11.92 -3.61
CA GLU A 282 21.29 11.91 -4.72
C GLU A 282 20.60 11.84 -6.09
N LEU A 283 19.56 11.02 -6.21
CA LEU A 283 18.77 10.89 -7.45
C LEU A 283 17.95 12.16 -7.76
N SER A 284 17.38 12.79 -6.73
CA SER A 284 16.51 13.97 -6.86
C SER A 284 17.27 15.27 -7.10
N ALA A 285 18.46 15.42 -6.53
CA ALA A 285 19.26 16.64 -6.58
C ALA A 285 19.51 17.18 -8.01
N PRO A 286 19.96 16.38 -9.01
CA PRO A 286 20.16 16.88 -10.37
C PRO A 286 18.85 17.28 -11.06
N VAL A 287 17.73 16.62 -10.74
CA VAL A 287 16.41 16.98 -11.28
C VAL A 287 15.98 18.33 -10.73
N LEU A 288 16.08 18.52 -9.41
CA LEU A 288 15.69 19.77 -8.76
C LEU A 288 16.57 20.94 -9.20
N ARG A 289 17.89 20.76 -9.31
CA ARG A 289 18.79 21.78 -9.89
C ARG A 289 18.37 22.18 -11.30
N ARG A 290 17.99 21.21 -12.14
CA ARG A 290 17.51 21.51 -13.48
C ARG A 290 16.20 22.30 -13.46
N VAL A 291 15.27 21.93 -12.58
CA VAL A 291 14.01 22.68 -12.39
C VAL A 291 14.31 24.12 -11.96
N TYR A 292 15.21 24.33 -11.01
CA TYR A 292 15.59 25.66 -10.53
C TYR A 292 16.13 26.54 -11.67
N GLN A 293 17.06 26.02 -12.47
CA GLN A 293 17.60 26.72 -13.65
C GLN A 293 16.50 27.10 -14.65
N LEU A 294 15.55 26.19 -14.91
CA LEU A 294 14.45 26.42 -15.85
C LEU A 294 13.43 27.45 -15.35
N VAL A 295 13.24 27.53 -14.03
CA VAL A 295 12.37 28.54 -13.40
C VAL A 295 13.08 29.89 -13.30
N GLY A 296 14.42 29.90 -13.25
CA GLY A 296 15.24 31.11 -13.15
C GLY A 296 15.74 31.41 -11.73
N PHE A 297 15.81 30.40 -10.86
CA PHE A 297 16.43 30.52 -9.54
C PHE A 297 17.95 30.33 -9.62
N SER A 298 18.67 31.02 -8.73
CA SER A 298 20.12 30.93 -8.52
C SER A 298 20.48 29.94 -7.42
#